data_AF-A0A8B6XZI4-F1
#
_entry.id   AF-A0A8B6XZI4-F1
#
_cell.length_a   1.000
_cell.length_b   1.000
_cell.length_c   1.000
_cell.angle_alpha   90.00
_cell.angle_beta   90.00
_cell.angle_gamma   90.00
#
_symmetry.space_group_name_H-M   'P 1'
#
loop_
_entity.id
_entity.type
_entity.pdbx_description
1 polymer ?
#
loop_
_entity_poly.entity_id
_entity_poly.type
_entity_poly.pdbx_seq_one_letter_code
_entity_poly.pdbx_strand_id
1 'polypeptide(L)'
;MSLRKAALTFSVNKDALHKRIQRKLKNLESFNIHKRSLGSFKKVLSDDTENQLVSYIKEMDLVYYGLSISDIQQIVFQYVEKYNIVHPFNKYNGVAGRDFVSGFLKRYPDLSIRKPRGLSLNPHQIFNCNESGITTVHKPVKVITKKGKHCISSATSGERGVTTTVVCAMNVTGLFVPPMMIFKRKRMKLELMDHAPFGTIGGCSKNGWITTDLFIEFIKHFTK
;
A
#
# COMPACT_ATOMS: atom_id res chain seq x y z
N MET A 1 -7.33 -7.10 58.22
CA MET A 1 -7.34 -5.67 58.59
C MET A 1 -8.78 -5.19 58.73
N SER A 2 -9.16 -4.47 59.79
CA SER A 2 -10.54 -3.97 59.92
C SER A 2 -10.80 -2.79 58.97
N LEU A 3 -12.06 -2.60 58.53
CA LEU A 3 -12.45 -1.49 57.64
C LEU A 3 -12.05 -0.12 58.19
N ARG A 4 -12.15 0.05 59.51
CA ARG A 4 -11.78 1.30 60.19
C ARG A 4 -10.26 1.52 60.15
N LYS A 5 -9.48 0.46 60.41
CA LYS A 5 -8.00 0.51 60.33
C LYS A 5 -7.52 0.79 58.91
N ALA A 6 -8.20 0.22 57.91
CA ALA A 6 -7.94 0.47 56.48
C ALA A 6 -8.29 1.91 56.06
N ALA A 7 -9.46 2.41 56.46
CA ALA A 7 -9.90 3.77 56.16
C ALA A 7 -8.92 4.82 56.71
N LEU A 8 -8.41 4.61 57.93
CA LEU A 8 -7.42 5.48 58.56
C LEU A 8 -6.05 5.40 57.90
N THR A 9 -5.57 4.20 57.57
CA THR A 9 -4.24 4.01 56.95
C THR A 9 -4.14 4.59 55.55
N PHE A 10 -5.23 4.54 54.77
CA PHE A 10 -5.25 5.04 53.40
C PHE A 10 -5.92 6.41 53.25
N SER A 11 -6.30 7.06 54.36
CA SER A 11 -7.02 8.35 54.37
C SER A 11 -8.25 8.37 53.46
N VAL A 12 -9.01 7.27 53.45
CA VAL A 12 -10.24 7.14 52.65
C VAL A 12 -11.44 7.07 53.58
N ASN A 13 -12.53 7.75 53.22
CA ASN A 13 -13.78 7.67 53.98
C ASN A 13 -14.26 6.20 54.12
N LYS A 14 -14.48 5.77 55.37
CA LYS A 14 -14.92 4.41 55.75
C LYS A 14 -16.18 3.98 55.01
N ASP A 15 -17.15 4.88 54.84
CA ASP A 15 -18.43 4.55 54.21
C ASP A 15 -18.29 4.36 52.70
N ALA A 16 -17.42 5.14 52.06
CA ALA A 16 -17.07 4.96 50.65
C ALA A 16 -16.36 3.63 50.43
N LEU A 17 -15.44 3.27 51.33
CA LEU A 17 -14.73 1.98 51.31
C LEU A 17 -15.71 0.81 51.50
N HIS A 18 -16.63 0.92 52.46
CA HIS A 18 -17.65 -0.09 52.72
C HIS A 18 -18.59 -0.29 51.52
N LYS A 19 -19.13 0.80 50.94
CA LYS A 19 -19.96 0.74 49.72
C LYS A 19 -19.23 0.08 48.55
N ARG A 20 -17.93 0.37 48.39
CA ARG A 20 -17.11 -0.20 47.31
C ARG A 20 -16.86 -1.69 47.48
N ILE A 21 -16.68 -2.15 48.72
CA ILE A 21 -16.52 -3.58 49.04
C ILE A 21 -17.84 -4.33 48.86
N GLN A 22 -18.97 -3.80 49.35
CA GLN A 22 -20.29 -4.43 49.14
C GLN A 22 -20.63 -4.60 47.66
N ARG A 23 -20.36 -3.59 46.82
CA ARG A 23 -20.52 -3.71 45.36
C ARG A 23 -19.62 -4.78 44.74
N LYS A 24 -18.40 -4.94 45.26
CA LYS A 24 -17.44 -5.95 44.76
C LYS A 24 -17.87 -7.36 45.13
N LEU A 25 -18.38 -7.58 46.34
CA LEU A 25 -18.93 -8.86 46.80
C LEU A 25 -20.18 -9.27 46.02
N LYS A 26 -21.10 -8.32 45.78
CA LYS A 26 -22.31 -8.57 44.98
C LYS A 26 -22.02 -8.94 43.51
N ASN A 27 -20.91 -8.41 42.96
CA ASN A 27 -20.41 -8.75 41.63
C ASN A 27 -19.58 -10.06 41.59
N LEU A 28 -19.19 -10.62 42.75
CA LEU A 28 -18.48 -11.90 42.85
C LEU A 28 -19.46 -13.08 42.96
N GLU A 29 -20.62 -12.87 43.59
CA GLU A 29 -21.70 -13.88 43.68
C GLU A 29 -22.44 -14.10 42.35
N SER A 30 -22.38 -13.11 41.45
CA SER A 30 -22.87 -13.26 40.08
C SER A 30 -21.71 -13.76 39.20
N PHE A 31 -21.78 -15.01 38.73
CA PHE A 31 -20.76 -15.68 37.89
C PHE A 31 -20.36 -14.94 36.58
N ASN A 32 -20.96 -13.78 36.27
CA ASN A 32 -20.57 -12.91 35.17
C ASN A 32 -19.46 -11.93 35.59
N ILE A 33 -18.23 -12.46 35.68
CA ILE A 33 -17.02 -11.64 35.82
C ILE A 33 -16.74 -10.95 34.47
N HIS A 34 -17.49 -9.90 34.14
CA HIS A 34 -16.94 -8.91 33.23
C HIS A 34 -15.77 -8.23 33.96
N LYS A 35 -14.55 -8.72 33.72
CA LYS A 35 -13.32 -8.01 34.09
C LYS A 35 -13.46 -6.59 33.56
N ARG A 36 -13.72 -5.62 34.44
CA ARG A 36 -13.69 -4.20 34.07
C ARG A 36 -12.26 -3.89 33.69
N SER A 37 -11.98 -3.81 32.38
CA SER A 37 -10.71 -3.28 31.89
C SER A 37 -10.55 -1.86 32.43
N LEU A 38 -9.40 -1.57 33.05
CA LEU A 38 -9.09 -0.23 33.50
C LEU A 38 -8.92 0.68 32.26
N GLY A 39 -9.61 1.82 32.24
CA GLY A 39 -9.55 2.81 31.16
C GLY A 39 -10.63 2.66 30.08
N SER A 40 -11.04 3.80 29.50
CA SER A 40 -12.01 3.86 28.39
C SER A 40 -11.40 3.46 27.04
N PHE A 41 -10.07 3.51 26.92
CA PHE A 41 -9.37 3.20 25.67
C PHE A 41 -9.26 1.69 25.50
N LYS A 42 -9.96 1.18 24.48
CA LYS A 42 -9.85 -0.21 24.04
C LYS A 42 -8.92 -0.29 22.84
N LYS A 43 -8.12 -1.35 22.79
CA LYS A 43 -7.28 -1.70 21.64
C LYS A 43 -8.19 -1.89 20.41
N VAL A 44 -7.89 -1.22 19.31
CA VAL A 44 -8.72 -1.26 18.09
C VAL A 44 -8.52 -2.56 17.31
N LEU A 45 -7.28 -3.03 17.23
CA LEU A 45 -6.90 -4.27 16.57
C LEU A 45 -6.70 -5.39 17.61
N SER A 46 -6.98 -6.63 17.22
CA SER A 46 -6.65 -7.81 18.03
C SER A 46 -5.13 -8.03 18.11
N ASP A 47 -4.66 -8.85 19.05
CA ASP A 47 -3.25 -9.21 19.16
C ASP A 47 -2.75 -9.93 17.89
N ASP A 48 -3.53 -10.87 17.35
CA ASP A 48 -3.17 -11.61 16.12
C ASP A 48 -3.01 -10.69 14.91
N THR A 49 -3.94 -9.75 14.73
CA THR A 49 -3.88 -8.78 13.63
C THR A 49 -2.72 -7.80 13.77
N GLU A 50 -2.38 -7.38 15.00
CA GLU A 50 -1.19 -6.55 15.20
C GLU A 50 0.10 -7.33 14.92
N ASN A 51 0.17 -8.61 15.32
CA ASN A 51 1.31 -9.46 15.02
C ASN A 51 1.50 -9.71 13.51
N GLN A 52 0.39 -9.83 12.76
CA GLN A 52 0.44 -9.87 11.28
C GLN A 52 0.99 -8.57 10.70
N LEU A 53 0.54 -7.41 11.21
CA LEU A 53 1.06 -6.12 10.78
C LEU A 53 2.55 -5.97 11.10
N VAL A 54 3.00 -6.42 12.28
CA VAL A 54 4.43 -6.43 12.65
C VAL A 54 5.24 -7.33 11.71
N SER A 55 4.71 -8.52 11.39
CA SER A 55 5.37 -9.45 10.47
C SER A 55 5.52 -8.81 9.08
N TYR A 56 4.46 -8.19 8.58
CA TYR A 56 4.49 -7.44 7.32
C TYR A 56 5.48 -6.27 7.32
N ILE A 57 5.55 -5.49 8.41
CA ILE A 57 6.55 -4.41 8.55
C ILE A 57 7.97 -4.97 8.46
N LYS A 58 8.24 -6.11 9.12
CA LYS A 58 9.55 -6.76 9.10
C LYS A 58 9.90 -7.32 7.72
N GLU A 59 8.94 -7.94 7.04
CA GLU A 59 9.12 -8.41 5.67
C GLU A 59 9.46 -7.26 4.72
N MET A 60 8.73 -6.15 4.80
CA MET A 60 8.96 -4.96 3.99
C MET A 60 10.33 -4.30 4.28
N ASP A 61 10.76 -4.29 5.54
CA ASP A 61 12.10 -3.84 5.93
C ASP A 61 13.21 -4.71 5.32
N LEU A 62 13.01 -6.03 5.25
CA LEU A 62 13.96 -6.97 4.62
C LEU A 62 14.12 -6.71 3.11
N VAL A 63 13.07 -6.26 2.41
CA VAL A 63 13.14 -5.89 0.99
C VAL A 63 13.56 -4.43 0.77
N TYR A 64 14.07 -3.77 1.80
CA TYR A 64 14.50 -2.36 1.80
C TYR A 64 13.38 -1.36 1.47
N TYR A 65 12.12 -1.75 1.69
CA TYR A 65 10.95 -0.91 1.50
C TYR A 65 10.30 -0.59 2.86
N GLY A 66 11.00 0.16 3.70
CA GLY A 66 10.50 0.54 5.02
C GLY A 66 9.20 1.34 4.92
N LEU A 67 8.18 0.93 5.69
CA LEU A 67 6.88 1.60 5.73
C LEU A 67 6.94 2.88 6.57
N SER A 68 6.42 3.97 6.02
CA SER A 68 6.30 5.22 6.77
C SER A 68 5.16 5.16 7.79
N ILE A 69 5.14 6.13 8.71
CA ILE A 69 4.04 6.29 9.67
C ILE A 69 2.72 6.46 8.92
N SER A 70 2.71 7.22 7.83
CA SER A 70 1.51 7.46 7.02
C SER A 70 1.03 6.18 6.35
N ASP A 71 1.94 5.34 5.84
CA ASP A 71 1.58 4.05 5.24
C ASP A 71 0.93 3.14 6.29
N ILE A 72 1.53 3.02 7.47
CA ILE A 72 0.97 2.22 8.57
C ILE A 72 -0.42 2.75 8.96
N GLN A 73 -0.59 4.06 9.07
CA GLN A 73 -1.88 4.67 9.42
C GLN A 73 -2.96 4.42 8.36
N GLN A 74 -2.59 4.45 7.07
CA GLN A 74 -3.51 4.15 5.96
C GLN A 74 -3.85 2.67 5.90
N ILE A 75 -2.87 1.77 6.00
CA ILE A 75 -3.08 0.31 6.00
C ILE A 75 -4.04 -0.07 7.13
N VAL A 76 -3.81 0.46 8.33
CA VAL A 76 -4.67 0.18 9.49
C VAL A 76 -6.08 0.72 9.27
N PHE A 77 -6.23 1.94 8.74
CA PHE A 77 -7.54 2.53 8.43
C PHE A 77 -8.31 1.70 7.39
N GLN A 78 -7.65 1.35 6.28
CA GLN A 78 -8.24 0.53 5.22
C GLN A 78 -8.63 -0.85 5.74
N TYR A 79 -7.80 -1.46 6.60
CA TYR A 79 -8.11 -2.75 7.21
C TYR A 79 -9.39 -2.66 8.06
N VAL A 80 -9.48 -1.69 8.97
CA VAL A 80 -10.65 -1.58 9.84
C VAL A 80 -11.94 -1.23 9.09
N GLU A 81 -11.87 -0.40 8.04
CA GLU A 81 -13.03 -0.12 7.17
C GLU A 81 -13.43 -1.36 6.36
N LYS A 82 -12.47 -2.11 5.79
CA LYS A 82 -12.74 -3.33 5.01
C LYS A 82 -13.43 -4.42 5.83
N TYR A 83 -13.03 -4.59 7.10
CA TYR A 83 -13.61 -5.59 7.99
C TYR A 83 -14.72 -5.03 8.90
N ASN A 84 -15.17 -3.79 8.68
CA ASN A 84 -16.20 -3.11 9.47
C ASN A 84 -15.95 -3.13 10.99
N ILE A 85 -14.70 -2.99 11.39
CA ILE A 85 -14.30 -2.94 12.80
C ILE A 85 -14.64 -1.57 13.37
N VAL A 86 -15.34 -1.50 14.50
CA VAL A 86 -15.66 -0.22 15.14
C VAL A 86 -14.38 0.46 15.63
N HIS A 87 -14.10 1.66 15.14
CA HIS A 87 -12.89 2.41 15.46
C HIS A 87 -13.15 3.91 15.71
N PRO A 88 -12.30 4.59 16.49
CA PRO A 88 -12.38 6.03 16.73
C PRO A 88 -11.66 6.87 15.66
N PHE A 89 -11.11 6.26 14.61
CA PHE A 89 -10.32 6.98 13.59
C PHE A 89 -11.15 7.98 12.79
N ASN A 90 -10.48 9.04 12.32
CA ASN A 90 -11.10 10.10 11.56
C ASN A 90 -11.37 9.63 10.12
N LYS A 91 -12.65 9.47 9.77
CA LYS A 91 -13.10 9.06 8.43
C LYS A 91 -12.87 10.12 7.34
N TYR A 92 -12.83 11.40 7.69
CA TYR A 92 -12.55 12.48 6.73
C TYR A 92 -11.10 12.44 6.25
N ASN A 93 -10.16 12.25 7.18
CA ASN A 93 -8.74 12.15 6.84
C ASN A 93 -8.33 10.76 6.32
N GLY A 94 -9.14 9.72 6.57
CA GLY A 94 -8.89 8.37 6.06
C GLY A 94 -7.65 7.69 6.65
N VAL A 95 -7.28 8.00 7.89
CA VAL A 95 -6.05 7.50 8.53
C VAL A 95 -6.25 7.17 10.01
N ALA A 96 -5.50 6.18 10.52
CA ALA A 96 -5.43 5.91 11.95
C ALA A 96 -4.76 7.08 12.71
N GLY A 97 -5.22 7.34 13.95
CA GLY A 97 -4.71 8.46 14.76
C GLY A 97 -3.24 8.29 15.20
N ARG A 98 -2.58 9.38 15.59
CA ARG A 98 -1.20 9.35 16.12
C ARG A 98 -1.09 8.52 17.40
N ASP A 99 -2.12 8.53 18.22
CA ASP A 99 -2.19 7.75 19.47
C ASP A 99 -2.15 6.25 19.20
N PHE A 100 -2.73 5.80 18.09
CA PHE A 100 -2.62 4.40 17.67
C PHE A 100 -1.17 4.03 17.42
N VAL A 101 -0.43 4.83 16.64
CA VAL A 101 0.98 4.59 16.31
C VAL A 101 1.84 4.63 17.57
N SER A 102 1.65 5.63 18.44
CA SER A 102 2.38 5.72 19.71
C SER A 102 2.12 4.50 20.60
N GLY A 103 0.86 4.06 20.72
CA GLY A 103 0.50 2.86 21.47
C GLY A 103 1.07 1.58 20.86
N PHE A 104 1.02 1.46 19.53
CA PHE A 104 1.54 0.31 18.78
C PHE A 104 3.05 0.15 18.99
N LEU A 105 3.83 1.22 18.80
CA LEU A 105 5.28 1.18 19.03
C LEU A 105 5.66 0.93 20.50
N LYS A 106 4.83 1.35 21.47
CA LYS A 106 5.03 1.00 22.88
C LYS A 106 4.80 -0.49 23.16
N ARG A 107 3.91 -1.15 22.42
CA ARG A 107 3.64 -2.60 22.54
C ARG A 107 4.71 -3.45 21.87
N TYR A 108 5.32 -2.94 20.80
CA TYR A 108 6.33 -3.63 20.00
C TYR A 108 7.65 -2.86 20.04
N PRO A 109 8.46 -3.00 21.12
CA PRO A 109 9.68 -2.24 21.33
C PRO A 109 10.83 -2.64 20.36
N ASP A 110 10.67 -3.74 19.64
CA ASP A 110 11.53 -4.16 18.54
C ASP A 110 11.39 -3.26 17.30
N LEU A 111 10.25 -2.56 17.16
CA LEU A 111 10.04 -1.57 16.12
C LEU A 111 10.46 -0.18 16.59
N SER A 112 11.18 0.55 15.73
CA SER A 112 11.60 1.93 16.02
C SER A 112 11.48 2.82 14.79
N ILE A 113 11.09 4.09 15.00
CA ILE A 113 11.07 5.09 13.95
C ILE A 113 12.53 5.52 13.68
N ARG A 114 12.98 5.38 12.43
CA ARG A 114 14.32 5.77 11.98
C ARG A 114 14.23 6.66 10.76
N LYS A 115 15.27 7.47 10.53
CA LYS A 115 15.45 8.18 9.26
C LYS A 115 16.03 7.20 8.23
N PRO A 116 15.51 7.16 6.99
CA PRO A 116 16.07 6.32 5.95
C PRO A 116 17.54 6.71 5.71
N ARG A 117 18.41 5.71 5.57
CA ARG A 117 19.81 5.87 5.20
C ARG A 117 19.98 5.53 3.72
N GLY A 118 20.93 6.19 3.05
CA GLY A 118 21.34 5.78 1.71
C GLY A 118 21.79 4.33 1.71
N LEU A 119 21.17 3.51 0.88
CA LEU A 119 21.46 2.10 0.75
C LEU A 119 22.50 1.90 -0.36
N SER A 120 23.60 1.23 -0.04
CA SER A 120 24.59 0.81 -1.04
C SER A 120 24.12 -0.48 -1.71
N LEU A 121 23.13 -0.37 -2.59
CA LEU A 121 22.72 -1.48 -3.45
C LEU A 121 23.71 -1.68 -4.59
N ASN A 122 23.88 -2.93 -5.02
CA ASN A 122 24.61 -3.20 -6.26
C ASN A 122 23.81 -2.61 -7.44
N PRO A 123 24.44 -1.89 -8.39
CA PRO A 123 23.76 -1.29 -9.54
C PRO A 123 22.91 -2.28 -10.35
N HIS A 124 23.32 -3.56 -10.41
CA HIS A 124 22.58 -4.62 -11.08
C HIS A 124 21.21 -4.94 -10.46
N GLN A 125 20.99 -4.59 -9.19
CA GLN A 125 19.75 -4.87 -8.44
C GLN A 125 18.77 -3.69 -8.47
N ILE A 126 19.16 -2.54 -9.01
CA ILE A 126 18.34 -1.34 -9.07
C ILE A 126 17.72 -1.27 -10.46
N PHE A 127 16.42 -1.49 -10.56
CA PHE A 127 15.67 -1.36 -11.81
C PHE A 127 14.76 -0.14 -11.76
N ASN A 128 14.72 0.61 -12.86
CA ASN A 128 13.69 1.58 -13.12
C ASN A 128 12.68 0.98 -14.10
N CYS A 129 11.40 1.07 -13.77
CA CYS A 129 10.30 0.64 -14.62
C CYS A 129 9.48 1.86 -15.01
N ASN A 130 9.19 2.01 -16.30
CA ASN A 130 8.36 3.10 -16.78
C ASN A 130 7.52 2.69 -17.98
N GLU A 131 6.47 3.47 -18.23
CA GLU A 131 5.58 3.32 -19.37
C GLU A 131 5.89 4.37 -20.43
N SER A 132 5.80 3.96 -21.69
CA SER A 132 5.91 4.88 -22.83
C SER A 132 4.92 4.52 -23.92
N GLY A 133 4.23 5.54 -24.44
CA GLY A 133 3.37 5.39 -25.60
C GLY A 133 4.17 5.43 -26.89
N ILE A 134 4.12 4.35 -27.67
CA ILE A 134 4.69 4.30 -29.02
C ILE A 134 3.56 4.50 -30.03
N THR A 135 3.74 5.49 -30.92
CA THR A 135 2.81 5.74 -32.02
C THR A 135 3.10 4.82 -33.20
N THR A 136 2.09 4.16 -33.76
CA THR A 136 2.25 3.34 -34.97
C THR A 136 2.41 4.16 -36.25
N VAL A 137 2.21 5.48 -36.17
CA VAL A 137 2.25 6.38 -37.33
C VAL A 137 3.54 7.18 -37.35
N HIS A 138 4.24 7.11 -38.49
CA HIS A 138 5.42 7.92 -38.74
C HIS A 138 5.06 9.42 -38.79
N LYS A 139 5.94 10.26 -38.23
CA LYS A 139 5.82 11.71 -38.41
C LYS A 139 6.28 12.04 -39.85
N PRO A 140 5.44 12.67 -40.69
CA PRO A 140 5.86 13.02 -42.04
C PRO A 140 7.05 13.99 -41.98
N VAL A 141 8.07 13.74 -42.80
CA VAL A 141 9.28 14.55 -42.84
C VAL A 141 8.97 15.90 -43.48
N LYS A 142 9.66 16.96 -43.04
CA LYS A 142 9.57 18.27 -43.68
C LYS A 142 10.12 18.16 -45.10
N VAL A 143 9.33 18.55 -46.09
CA VAL A 143 9.71 18.54 -47.50
C VAL A 143 9.95 19.96 -48.00
N ILE A 144 10.97 20.12 -48.86
CA ILE A 144 11.22 21.38 -49.55
C ILE A 144 10.25 21.46 -50.73
N THR A 145 9.55 22.59 -50.88
CA THR A 145 8.56 22.82 -51.93
C THR A 145 8.61 24.27 -52.43
N LYS A 146 7.96 24.54 -53.56
CA LYS A 146 7.88 25.89 -54.15
C LYS A 146 7.22 26.86 -53.16
N LYS A 147 7.87 28.00 -52.92
CA LYS A 147 7.34 29.10 -52.07
C LYS A 147 5.95 29.51 -52.58
N GLY A 148 4.95 29.51 -51.70
CA GLY A 148 3.55 29.82 -52.02
C GLY A 148 2.66 28.62 -52.34
N LYS A 149 3.18 27.38 -52.39
CA LYS A 149 2.35 26.18 -52.54
C LYS A 149 1.74 25.80 -51.18
N HIS A 150 0.43 26.00 -51.03
CA HIS A 150 -0.30 25.75 -49.79
C HIS A 150 -0.68 24.27 -49.55
N CYS A 151 -0.89 23.49 -50.61
CA CYS A 151 -1.27 22.08 -50.49
C CYS A 151 -0.07 21.17 -50.73
N ILE A 152 0.43 20.57 -49.66
CA ILE A 152 1.48 19.55 -49.66
C ILE A 152 0.83 18.26 -49.15
N SER A 153 0.90 17.18 -49.93
CA SER A 153 0.36 15.89 -49.52
C SER A 153 1.29 15.22 -48.51
N SER A 154 0.71 14.68 -47.44
CA SER A 154 1.40 13.74 -46.54
C SER A 154 0.57 12.47 -46.45
N ALA A 155 1.14 11.33 -46.80
CA ALA A 155 0.52 10.04 -46.53
C ALA A 155 0.78 9.67 -45.07
N THR A 156 -0.25 9.59 -44.24
CA THR A 156 -0.14 9.03 -42.89
C THR A 156 -1.18 7.93 -42.71
N SER A 157 -0.83 6.87 -41.97
CA SER A 157 -1.77 5.77 -41.68
C SER A 157 -3.06 6.27 -41.01
N GLY A 158 -4.18 5.63 -41.33
CA GLY A 158 -5.48 5.89 -40.70
C GLY A 158 -5.54 5.52 -39.22
N GLU A 159 -4.55 4.76 -38.71
CA GLU A 159 -4.37 4.46 -37.29
C GLU A 159 -3.84 5.65 -36.48
N ARG A 160 -3.71 6.82 -37.11
CA ARG A 160 -3.25 8.06 -36.49
C ARG A 160 -4.04 8.36 -35.22
N GLY A 161 -3.34 8.41 -34.09
CA GLY A 161 -3.91 8.67 -32.77
C GLY A 161 -4.09 7.43 -31.89
N VAL A 162 -3.80 6.23 -32.39
CA VAL A 162 -3.72 5.02 -31.57
C VAL A 162 -2.26 4.81 -31.12
N THR A 163 -2.03 4.90 -29.81
CA THR A 163 -0.74 4.60 -29.18
C THR A 163 -0.75 3.20 -28.58
N THR A 164 0.31 2.44 -28.82
CA THR A 164 0.58 1.20 -28.10
C THR A 164 1.42 1.55 -26.89
N THR A 165 0.99 1.13 -25.70
CA THR A 165 1.74 1.39 -24.48
C THR A 165 2.78 0.31 -24.31
N VAL A 166 4.02 0.68 -24.03
CA VAL A 166 5.11 -0.25 -23.76
C VAL A 166 5.62 -0.02 -22.34
N VAL A 167 5.67 -1.09 -21.57
CA VAL A 167 6.25 -1.12 -20.23
C VAL A 167 7.66 -1.66 -20.37
N CYS A 168 8.64 -0.87 -19.97
CA CYS A 168 10.05 -1.24 -20.00
C CYS A 168 10.63 -1.16 -18.59
N ALA A 169 11.45 -2.15 -18.22
CA ALA A 169 12.27 -2.09 -17.02
C ALA A 169 13.74 -2.28 -17.37
N MET A 170 14.60 -1.40 -16.85
CA MET A 170 16.05 -1.43 -17.09
C MET A 170 16.78 -1.22 -15.77
N ASN A 171 17.86 -1.96 -15.57
CA ASN A 171 18.75 -1.71 -14.43
C ASN A 171 19.78 -0.62 -14.74
N VAL A 172 20.46 -0.16 -13.69
CA VAL A 172 21.49 0.89 -13.79
C VAL A 172 22.65 0.49 -14.71
N THR A 173 22.90 -0.81 -14.88
CA THR A 173 23.96 -1.32 -15.76
C THR A 173 23.56 -1.42 -17.24
N GLY A 174 22.30 -1.12 -17.57
CA GLY A 174 21.78 -1.17 -18.94
C GLY A 174 21.23 -2.53 -19.38
N LEU A 175 21.14 -3.51 -18.46
CA LEU A 175 20.37 -4.74 -18.72
C LEU A 175 18.89 -4.41 -18.63
N PHE A 176 18.12 -4.87 -19.60
CA PHE A 176 16.68 -4.64 -19.67
C PHE A 176 15.92 -5.96 -19.55
N VAL A 177 14.77 -5.90 -18.88
CA VAL A 177 13.78 -6.97 -18.92
C VAL A 177 13.01 -6.83 -20.24
N PRO A 178 12.74 -7.92 -20.98
CA PRO A 178 11.95 -7.85 -22.20
C PRO A 178 10.65 -7.06 -21.97
N PRO A 179 10.28 -6.15 -22.88
CA PRO A 179 9.19 -5.23 -22.63
C PRO A 179 7.82 -5.94 -22.63
N MET A 180 6.83 -5.32 -21.99
CA MET A 180 5.43 -5.67 -22.20
C MET A 180 4.78 -4.65 -23.14
N MET A 181 4.11 -5.12 -24.19
CA MET A 181 3.33 -4.29 -25.10
C MET A 181 1.84 -4.41 -24.80
N ILE A 182 1.17 -3.27 -24.59
CA ILE A 182 -0.25 -3.18 -24.26
C ILE A 182 -0.99 -2.50 -25.41
N PHE A 183 -1.87 -3.28 -26.05
CA PHE A 183 -2.66 -2.82 -27.18
C PHE A 183 -4.05 -2.36 -26.73
N LYS A 184 -4.54 -1.27 -27.32
CA LYS A 184 -5.89 -0.75 -27.10
C LYS A 184 -6.95 -1.63 -27.77
N ARG A 185 -7.21 -2.81 -27.22
CA ARG A 185 -8.11 -3.84 -27.76
C ARG A 185 -8.74 -4.66 -26.62
N LYS A 186 -9.85 -5.35 -26.91
CA LYS A 186 -10.49 -6.29 -25.98
C LYS A 186 -9.99 -7.73 -26.11
N ARG A 187 -9.43 -8.09 -27.27
CA ARG A 187 -8.96 -9.45 -27.58
C ARG A 187 -7.54 -9.37 -28.15
N MET A 188 -6.65 -10.20 -27.63
CA MET A 188 -5.30 -10.37 -28.18
C MET A 188 -5.38 -11.12 -29.50
N LYS A 189 -4.57 -10.69 -30.47
CA LYS A 189 -4.26 -11.42 -31.70
C LYS A 189 -2.76 -11.71 -31.69
N LEU A 190 -2.35 -12.91 -32.11
CA LEU A 190 -0.94 -13.30 -32.12
C LEU A 190 -0.10 -12.42 -33.07
N GLU A 191 -0.67 -12.05 -34.21
CA GLU A 191 -0.07 -11.17 -35.23
C GLU A 191 0.40 -9.81 -34.66
N LEU A 192 -0.13 -9.36 -33.53
CA LEU A 192 0.29 -8.11 -32.89
C LEU A 192 1.72 -8.15 -32.37
N MET A 193 2.23 -9.36 -32.11
CA MET A 193 3.56 -9.60 -31.57
C MET A 193 4.53 -10.04 -32.67
N ASP A 194 4.10 -10.03 -33.94
CA ASP A 194 4.98 -10.36 -35.04
C ASP A 194 6.15 -9.38 -35.07
N HIS A 195 7.36 -9.93 -35.15
CA HIS A 195 8.63 -9.19 -35.10
C HIS A 195 8.88 -8.41 -33.79
N ALA A 196 8.15 -8.69 -32.72
CA ALA A 196 8.47 -8.15 -31.40
C ALA A 196 9.85 -8.68 -30.93
N PRO A 197 10.60 -7.90 -30.14
CA PRO A 197 11.85 -8.36 -29.55
C PRO A 197 11.66 -9.67 -28.77
N PHE A 198 12.67 -10.54 -28.79
CA PHE A 198 12.58 -11.83 -28.12
C PHE A 198 12.24 -11.68 -26.63
N GLY A 199 11.30 -12.51 -26.15
CA GLY A 199 10.82 -12.49 -24.77
C GLY A 199 9.77 -11.43 -24.45
N THR A 200 9.42 -10.55 -25.40
CA THR A 200 8.39 -9.53 -25.21
C THR A 200 7.03 -10.19 -24.99
N ILE A 201 6.29 -9.74 -23.98
CA ILE A 201 4.94 -10.21 -23.68
C ILE A 201 3.89 -9.21 -24.15
N GLY A 202 2.72 -9.70 -24.56
CA GLY A 202 1.64 -8.88 -25.12
C GLY A 202 0.38 -8.91 -24.25
N GLY A 203 -0.16 -7.73 -23.97
CA GLY A 203 -1.41 -7.53 -23.22
C GLY A 203 -2.43 -6.70 -23.99
N CYS A 204 -3.70 -6.81 -23.60
CA CYS A 204 -4.80 -6.03 -24.18
C CYS A 204 -5.56 -5.29 -23.08
N SER A 205 -5.83 -4.01 -23.33
CA SER A 205 -6.70 -3.19 -22.47
C SER A 205 -7.69 -2.38 -23.31
N LYS A 206 -8.91 -2.17 -22.79
CA LYS A 206 -9.97 -1.39 -23.48
C LYS A 206 -9.52 0.03 -23.80
N ASN A 207 -8.76 0.64 -22.91
CA ASN A 207 -8.29 2.02 -23.05
C ASN A 207 -6.84 2.11 -23.57
N GLY A 208 -6.12 0.98 -23.65
CA GLY A 208 -4.71 0.92 -24.06
C GLY A 208 -3.71 1.26 -22.96
N TRP A 209 -4.18 1.47 -21.73
CA TRP A 209 -3.36 1.75 -20.56
C TRP A 209 -3.16 0.48 -19.75
N ILE A 210 -2.13 0.48 -18.90
CA ILE A 210 -1.92 -0.60 -17.94
C ILE A 210 -3.12 -0.72 -16.99
N THR A 211 -3.46 -1.94 -16.65
CA THR A 211 -4.43 -2.26 -15.60
C THR A 211 -3.72 -3.03 -14.49
N THR A 212 -4.33 -3.11 -13.31
CA THR A 212 -3.75 -3.85 -12.17
C THR A 212 -3.39 -5.29 -12.54
N ASP A 213 -4.27 -5.98 -13.27
CA ASP A 213 -4.04 -7.37 -13.68
C ASP A 213 -2.85 -7.49 -14.65
N LEU A 214 -2.74 -6.58 -15.62
CA LEU A 214 -1.62 -6.54 -16.56
C LEU A 214 -0.30 -6.19 -15.85
N PHE A 215 -0.33 -5.31 -14.86
CA PHE A 215 0.85 -4.97 -14.08
C PHE A 215 1.33 -6.15 -13.23
N ILE A 216 0.42 -6.94 -12.66
CA ILE A 216 0.77 -8.18 -11.95
C ILE A 216 1.40 -9.19 -12.91
N GLU A 217 0.87 -9.33 -14.12
CA GLU A 217 1.45 -10.17 -15.16
C GLU A 217 2.85 -9.71 -15.55
N PHE A 218 3.07 -8.39 -15.66
CA PHE A 218 4.39 -7.82 -15.88
C PHE A 218 5.36 -8.11 -14.72
N ILE A 219 4.93 -7.98 -13.45
CA ILE A 219 5.78 -8.32 -12.30
C ILE A 219 6.19 -9.81 -12.32
N LYS A 220 5.27 -10.72 -12.68
CA LYS A 220 5.59 -12.15 -12.83
C LYS A 220 6.58 -12.43 -13.97
N HIS A 221 6.61 -11.58 -14.98
CA HIS A 221 7.59 -11.64 -16.05
C HIS A 221 8.95 -11.07 -15.61
N PHE A 222 8.93 -10.00 -14.82
CA PHE A 222 10.13 -9.37 -14.26
C PHE A 222 10.92 -10.29 -13.32
N THR A 223 10.25 -11.18 -12.59
CA THR A 223 10.92 -12.09 -11.63
C THR A 223 11.48 -13.37 -12.26
N LYS A 224 11.25 -13.62 -13.55
CA LYS A 224 11.78 -14.78 -14.28
C LYS A 224 13.12 -14.47 -14.91
#